data_AF-A0A2E5HN89-F1
#
_entry.id   AF-A0A2E5HN89-F1
#
_cell.length_a   1.000
_cell.length_b   1.000
_cell.length_c   1.000
_cell.angle_alpha   90.00
_cell.angle_beta   90.00
_cell.angle_gamma   90.00
#
_symmetry.space_group_name_H-M   'P 1'
#
loop_
_entity.id
_entity.type
_entity.pdbx_description
1 polymer ?
#
loop_
_entity_poly.entity_id
_entity_poly.type
_entity_poly.pdbx_seq_one_letter_code
_entity_poly.pdbx_strand_id
1 'polypeptide(L)'
;MNHHRTDLLYFVSLAPSISLSTPSRAARFLTWQLSQEQAHQLRDHANVDAAIEALEFHLATVRGLGALQVGGPDFLHAMMCGDVCGWRGLVWGGWLALMAEPTPAMEATLRQAVDMLAHPRAIENGWAARAALAALEGREPEEELREVLGLVSQVRDLLDGVPIRDMPLRDATDAQAAHVVAEREAIRAAYRSGGLEAAQVAKRGTRAEELAMTYPDWYRLKTGEVLRG
;
A
#
# COMPACT_ATOMS: atom_id res chain seq x y z
N MET A 1 11.91 11.30 1.58
CA MET A 1 12.52 9.97 1.43
C MET A 1 11.88 9.29 0.22
N ASN A 2 12.68 8.73 -0.70
CA ASN A 2 12.14 8.01 -1.85
C ASN A 2 12.08 6.52 -1.53
N HIS A 3 10.91 5.91 -1.70
CA HIS A 3 10.70 4.47 -1.48
C HIS A 3 10.95 3.68 -2.76
N HIS A 4 11.46 2.46 -2.64
CA HIS A 4 11.72 1.63 -3.80
C HIS A 4 10.43 1.23 -4.53
N ARG A 5 10.46 1.32 -5.86
CA ARG A 5 9.30 1.11 -6.73
C ARG A 5 8.57 -0.20 -6.47
N THR A 6 9.30 -1.31 -6.30
CA THR A 6 8.70 -2.63 -6.11
C THR A 6 7.96 -2.78 -4.78
N ASP A 7 8.31 -1.98 -3.77
CA ASP A 7 7.65 -1.97 -2.46
C ASP A 7 6.28 -1.32 -2.61
N LEU A 8 6.25 -0.13 -3.21
CA LEU A 8 5.00 0.59 -3.50
C LEU A 8 4.05 -0.27 -4.35
N LEU A 9 4.58 -0.91 -5.40
CA LEU A 9 3.79 -1.78 -6.26
C LEU A 9 3.26 -3.03 -5.53
N TYR A 10 4.01 -3.57 -4.56
CA TYR A 10 3.53 -4.68 -3.74
C TYR A 10 2.27 -4.27 -2.96
N PHE A 11 2.31 -3.18 -2.20
CA PHE A 11 1.15 -2.74 -1.41
C PHE A 11 -0.06 -2.39 -2.28
N VAL A 12 0.18 -1.75 -3.43
CA VAL A 12 -0.91 -1.43 -4.37
C VAL A 12 -1.44 -2.68 -5.08
N SER A 13 -0.65 -3.73 -5.27
CA SER A 13 -1.12 -4.98 -5.87
C SER A 13 -2.05 -5.79 -4.98
N LEU A 14 -1.98 -5.59 -3.66
CA LEU A 14 -2.90 -6.18 -2.68
C LEU A 14 -4.22 -5.40 -2.58
N ALA A 15 -4.25 -4.17 -3.08
CA ALA A 15 -5.38 -3.28 -2.90
C ALA A 15 -6.55 -3.68 -3.82
N PRO A 16 -7.78 -3.78 -3.31
CA PRO A 16 -8.97 -3.93 -4.14
C PRO A 16 -9.36 -2.59 -4.78
N SER A 17 -8.42 -1.94 -5.50
CA SER A 17 -8.57 -0.55 -5.97
C SER A 17 -9.79 -0.35 -6.88
N ILE A 18 -10.23 -1.39 -7.62
CA ILE A 18 -11.44 -1.31 -8.45
C ILE A 18 -12.70 -1.23 -7.57
N SER A 19 -12.73 -2.01 -6.49
CA SER A 19 -13.84 -2.02 -5.53
C SER A 19 -13.89 -0.72 -4.74
N LEU A 20 -12.74 -0.11 -4.46
CA LEU A 20 -12.63 1.15 -3.72
C LEU A 20 -12.64 2.40 -4.63
N SER A 21 -12.72 2.25 -5.95
CA SER A 21 -12.48 3.36 -6.89
C SER A 21 -13.54 4.46 -6.86
N THR A 22 -14.75 4.17 -6.40
CA THR A 22 -15.84 5.16 -6.28
C THR A 22 -16.56 4.98 -4.94
N PRO A 23 -17.18 6.02 -4.39
CA PRO A 23 -17.93 5.91 -3.13
C PRO A 23 -18.99 4.79 -3.16
N SER A 24 -19.76 4.70 -4.25
CA SER A 24 -20.82 3.69 -4.40
C SER A 24 -20.29 2.25 -4.50
N ARG A 25 -19.16 2.04 -5.20
CA ARG A 25 -18.53 0.71 -5.27
C ARG A 25 -17.91 0.34 -3.93
N ALA A 26 -17.27 1.30 -3.27
CA ALA A 26 -16.67 1.13 -1.96
C ALA A 26 -17.76 0.76 -0.95
N ALA A 27 -18.88 1.50 -0.88
CA ALA A 27 -19.98 1.20 0.01
C ALA A 27 -20.50 -0.24 -0.17
N ARG A 28 -20.78 -0.66 -1.41
CA ARG A 28 -21.21 -2.04 -1.70
C ARG A 28 -20.17 -3.08 -1.29
N PHE A 29 -18.90 -2.82 -1.57
CA PHE A 29 -17.80 -3.73 -1.21
C PHE A 29 -17.64 -3.84 0.32
N LEU A 30 -17.64 -2.73 1.04
CA LEU A 30 -17.49 -2.70 2.49
C LEU A 30 -18.69 -3.32 3.21
N THR A 31 -19.91 -3.07 2.74
CA THR A 31 -21.10 -3.76 3.26
C THR A 31 -20.97 -5.28 3.11
N TRP A 32 -20.46 -5.74 1.97
CA TRP A 32 -20.19 -7.17 1.78
C TRP A 32 -19.11 -7.67 2.75
N GLN A 33 -17.97 -6.98 2.83
CA GLN A 33 -16.86 -7.32 3.74
C GLN A 33 -17.31 -7.45 5.20
N LEU A 34 -18.02 -6.44 5.72
CA LEU A 34 -18.53 -6.42 7.09
C LEU A 34 -19.58 -7.52 7.34
N SER A 35 -20.34 -7.91 6.31
CA SER A 35 -21.29 -9.04 6.42
C SER A 35 -20.61 -10.41 6.46
N GLN A 36 -19.47 -10.57 5.78
CA GLN A 36 -18.71 -11.82 5.78
C GLN A 36 -17.97 -12.03 7.11
N GLU A 37 -17.59 -10.97 7.79
CA GLU A 37 -16.90 -11.10 9.08
C GLU A 37 -17.85 -11.48 10.22
N GLN A 38 -19.10 -11.02 10.18
CA GLN A 38 -20.17 -11.58 11.01
C GLN A 38 -20.39 -13.08 10.71
N ALA A 39 -20.09 -13.53 9.49
CA ALA A 39 -20.10 -14.94 9.11
C ALA A 39 -18.87 -15.74 9.59
N HIS A 40 -17.80 -15.12 10.13
CA HIS A 40 -16.74 -15.88 10.82
C HIS A 40 -17.16 -16.40 12.20
N GLN A 41 -18.34 -16.01 12.70
CA GLN A 41 -19.05 -16.74 13.75
C GLN A 41 -19.78 -18.00 13.23
N LEU A 42 -19.84 -18.24 11.91
CA LEU A 42 -20.43 -19.43 11.30
C LEU A 42 -19.35 -20.50 11.08
N ARG A 43 -19.16 -21.31 12.13
CA ARG A 43 -18.44 -22.59 12.08
C ARG A 43 -19.00 -23.61 11.05
N ASP A 44 -20.08 -23.31 10.33
CA ASP A 44 -20.89 -24.33 9.62
C ASP A 44 -21.24 -24.05 8.13
N HIS A 45 -20.61 -23.11 7.40
CA HIS A 45 -21.01 -22.84 6.00
C HIS A 45 -19.95 -23.00 4.90
N ALA A 46 -20.45 -23.48 3.75
CA ALA A 46 -19.76 -24.06 2.60
C ALA A 46 -19.01 -23.09 1.65
N ASN A 47 -18.75 -21.84 2.06
CA ASN A 47 -18.11 -20.82 1.21
C ASN A 47 -16.80 -20.31 1.84
N VAL A 48 -15.79 -21.19 1.80
CA VAL A 48 -14.43 -20.90 2.31
C VAL A 48 -13.75 -19.78 1.51
N ASP A 49 -14.04 -19.66 0.21
CA ASP A 49 -13.39 -18.66 -0.65
C ASP A 49 -13.78 -17.21 -0.28
N ALA A 50 -15.06 -16.97 0.04
CA ALA A 50 -15.54 -15.65 0.48
C ALA A 50 -14.93 -15.23 1.83
N ALA A 51 -14.73 -16.19 2.72
CA ALA A 51 -14.03 -16.02 3.98
C ALA A 51 -12.53 -15.67 3.78
N ILE A 52 -11.87 -16.30 2.80
CA ILE A 52 -10.48 -16.00 2.45
C ILE A 52 -10.36 -14.58 1.89
N GLU A 53 -11.19 -14.20 0.93
CA GLU A 53 -11.16 -12.87 0.31
C GLU A 53 -11.41 -11.74 1.33
N ALA A 54 -12.26 -11.98 2.33
CA ALA A 54 -12.50 -11.01 3.39
C ALA A 54 -11.29 -10.83 4.30
N LEU A 55 -10.62 -11.93 4.67
CA LEU A 55 -9.36 -11.86 5.41
C LEU A 55 -8.25 -11.15 4.62
N GLU A 56 -8.16 -11.39 3.30
CA GLU A 56 -7.14 -10.78 2.44
C GLU A 56 -7.23 -9.26 2.44
N PHE A 57 -8.44 -8.69 2.37
CA PHE A 57 -8.64 -7.25 2.40
C PHE A 57 -8.21 -6.60 3.73
N HIS A 58 -8.63 -7.18 4.85
CA HIS A 58 -8.26 -6.68 6.18
C HIS A 58 -6.76 -6.82 6.41
N LEU A 59 -6.16 -7.94 6.00
CA LEU A 59 -4.72 -8.16 6.08
C LEU A 59 -3.93 -7.18 5.21
N ALA A 60 -4.39 -6.90 3.99
CA ALA A 60 -3.81 -5.89 3.11
C ALA A 60 -3.87 -4.50 3.74
N THR A 61 -5.00 -4.16 4.37
CA THR A 61 -5.18 -2.89 5.09
C THR A 61 -4.20 -2.77 6.26
N VAL A 62 -4.13 -3.77 7.14
CA VAL A 62 -3.19 -3.79 8.29
C VAL A 62 -1.73 -3.68 7.83
N ARG A 63 -1.35 -4.38 6.76
CA ARG A 63 -0.01 -4.26 6.16
C ARG A 63 0.25 -2.86 5.62
N GLY A 64 -0.72 -2.27 4.94
CA GLY A 64 -0.61 -0.90 4.44
C GLY A 64 -0.45 0.12 5.58
N LEU A 65 -1.17 -0.06 6.68
CA LEU A 65 -1.01 0.75 7.89
C LEU A 65 0.38 0.58 8.52
N GLY A 66 0.89 -0.65 8.57
CA GLY A 66 2.26 -0.92 9.03
C GLY A 66 3.33 -0.25 8.17
N ALA A 67 3.12 -0.18 6.85
CA ALA A 67 4.02 0.51 5.94
C ALA A 67 3.91 2.03 6.08
N LEU A 68 2.70 2.54 6.34
CA LEU A 68 2.45 3.93 6.63
C LEU A 68 3.08 4.37 7.96
N GLN A 69 3.07 3.51 8.99
CA GLN A 69 3.72 3.78 10.27
C GLN A 69 5.24 3.97 10.09
N VAL A 70 5.88 3.12 9.29
CA VAL A 70 7.33 3.19 9.05
C VAL A 70 7.70 4.29 8.05
N GLY A 71 6.98 4.36 6.94
CA GLY A 71 7.29 5.27 5.84
C GLY A 71 6.70 6.68 5.99
N GLY A 72 5.76 6.86 6.91
CA GLY A 72 5.12 8.14 7.21
C GLY A 72 4.43 8.80 6.01
N PRO A 73 4.31 10.13 6.03
CA PRO A 73 3.75 10.90 4.91
C PRO A 73 4.48 10.67 3.57
N ASP A 74 5.78 10.36 3.60
CA ASP A 74 6.57 10.08 2.40
C ASP A 74 6.08 8.83 1.65
N PHE A 75 5.58 7.83 2.38
CA PHE A 75 4.98 6.64 1.79
C PHE A 75 3.67 6.97 1.06
N LEU A 76 2.78 7.74 1.70
CA LEU A 76 1.56 8.22 1.04
C LEU A 76 1.88 9.07 -0.18
N HIS A 77 2.87 9.96 -0.07
CA HIS A 77 3.27 10.82 -1.17
C HIS A 77 3.77 10.00 -2.36
N ALA A 78 4.68 9.06 -2.14
CA ALA A 78 5.20 8.20 -3.21
C ALA A 78 4.09 7.34 -3.84
N MET A 79 3.08 6.94 -3.07
CA MET A 79 1.95 6.16 -3.56
C MET A 79 0.94 7.00 -4.36
N MET A 80 0.56 8.17 -3.87
CA MET A 80 -0.54 8.99 -4.41
C MET A 80 -0.08 10.00 -5.45
N CYS A 81 1.09 10.60 -5.25
CA CYS A 81 1.63 11.68 -6.07
C CYS A 81 2.78 11.21 -6.98
N GLY A 82 3.36 10.04 -6.71
CA GLY A 82 4.41 9.44 -7.52
C GLY A 82 3.91 8.90 -8.88
N ASP A 83 4.84 8.69 -9.80
CA ASP A 83 4.59 8.16 -11.15
C ASP A 83 4.44 6.63 -11.20
N VAL A 84 4.74 5.94 -10.09
CA VAL A 84 4.81 4.48 -10.01
C VAL A 84 3.43 3.83 -9.98
N CYS A 85 2.54 4.33 -9.12
CA CYS A 85 1.31 3.62 -8.75
C CYS A 85 0.07 4.09 -9.52
N GLY A 86 0.15 5.28 -10.13
CA GLY A 86 -0.95 5.91 -10.86
C GLY A 86 -2.24 5.99 -10.03
N TRP A 87 -3.38 5.82 -10.69
CA TRP A 87 -4.70 5.94 -10.04
C TRP A 87 -4.93 4.91 -8.92
N ARG A 88 -4.31 3.73 -8.99
CA ARG A 88 -4.45 2.72 -7.93
C ARG A 88 -3.80 3.17 -6.64
N GLY A 89 -2.66 3.86 -6.75
CA GLY A 89 -1.99 4.48 -5.62
C GLY A 89 -2.79 5.61 -4.99
N LEU A 90 -3.45 6.44 -5.81
CA LEU A 90 -4.41 7.45 -5.31
C LEU A 90 -5.54 6.82 -4.49
N VAL A 91 -6.19 5.77 -5.03
CA VAL A 91 -7.29 5.07 -4.34
C VAL A 91 -6.81 4.43 -3.04
N TRP A 92 -5.70 3.69 -3.09
CA TRP A 92 -5.21 2.95 -1.94
C TRP A 92 -4.58 3.85 -0.88
N GLY A 93 -3.80 4.85 -1.27
CA GLY A 93 -3.24 5.83 -0.34
C GLY A 93 -4.34 6.66 0.34
N GLY A 94 -5.38 7.06 -0.39
CA GLY A 94 -6.55 7.73 0.18
C GLY A 94 -7.30 6.83 1.18
N TRP A 95 -7.45 5.54 0.85
CA TRP A 95 -8.01 4.55 1.78
C TRP A 95 -7.17 4.43 3.06
N LEU A 96 -5.85 4.24 2.94
CA LEU A 96 -4.97 4.12 4.09
C LEU A 96 -4.97 5.39 4.96
N ALA A 97 -5.06 6.58 4.36
CA ALA A 97 -5.19 7.83 5.11
C ALA A 97 -6.50 7.89 5.93
N LEU A 98 -7.62 7.42 5.39
CA LEU A 98 -8.88 7.31 6.14
C LEU A 98 -8.77 6.28 7.28
N MET A 99 -8.17 5.12 7.00
CA MET A 99 -8.04 4.04 7.97
C MET A 99 -7.10 4.38 9.13
N ALA A 100 -6.01 5.11 8.86
CA ALA A 100 -5.05 5.54 9.86
C ALA A 100 -5.52 6.70 10.75
N GLU A 101 -6.70 7.25 10.46
CA GLU A 101 -7.14 8.58 10.88
C GLU A 101 -6.18 9.69 10.39
N PRO A 102 -6.65 10.60 9.50
CA PRO A 102 -5.77 11.60 8.93
C PRO A 102 -5.09 12.45 10.00
N THR A 103 -3.76 12.63 9.89
CA THR A 103 -2.97 13.48 10.80
C THR A 103 -2.45 14.74 10.09
N PRO A 104 -2.14 15.84 10.80
CA PRO A 104 -1.62 17.07 10.18
C PRO A 104 -0.36 16.84 9.31
N ALA A 105 0.46 15.83 9.64
CA ALA A 105 1.63 15.48 8.85
C ALA A 105 1.29 14.98 7.43
N MET A 106 0.06 14.49 7.20
CA MET A 106 -0.41 14.01 5.91
C MET A 106 -1.01 15.13 5.04
N GLU A 107 -1.33 16.30 5.61
CA GLU A 107 -2.12 17.35 4.95
C GLU A 107 -1.51 17.79 3.61
N ALA A 108 -0.21 18.08 3.59
CA ALA A 108 0.47 18.53 2.38
C ALA A 108 0.37 17.51 1.24
N THR A 109 0.51 16.22 1.57
CA THR A 109 0.40 15.12 0.60
C THR A 109 -1.03 14.96 0.10
N LEU A 110 -2.01 15.00 1.00
CA LEU A 110 -3.43 14.89 0.65
C LEU A 110 -3.87 16.06 -0.23
N ARG A 111 -3.47 17.29 0.11
CA ARG A 111 -3.76 18.49 -0.68
C ARG A 111 -3.17 18.38 -2.08
N GLN A 112 -1.89 18.03 -2.19
CA GLN A 112 -1.26 17.84 -3.50
C GLN A 112 -1.96 16.76 -4.33
N ALA A 113 -2.29 15.61 -3.74
CA ALA A 113 -2.99 14.54 -4.45
C ALA A 113 -4.36 14.98 -4.95
N VAL A 114 -5.09 15.80 -4.18
CA VAL A 114 -6.38 16.38 -4.57
C VAL A 114 -6.20 17.43 -5.68
N ASP A 115 -5.18 18.28 -5.60
CA ASP A 115 -4.89 19.31 -6.62
C ASP A 115 -4.51 18.70 -7.98
N MET A 116 -3.93 17.49 -7.98
CA MET A 116 -3.60 16.75 -9.21
C MET A 116 -4.82 16.18 -9.95
N LEU A 117 -6.02 16.24 -9.36
CA LEU A 117 -7.24 15.66 -9.94
C LEU A 117 -7.87 16.58 -10.99
N ALA A 118 -7.31 16.58 -12.20
CA ALA A 118 -7.82 17.39 -13.31
C ALA A 118 -8.97 16.74 -14.12
N HIS A 119 -9.09 15.41 -14.07
CA HIS A 119 -10.04 14.65 -14.89
C HIS A 119 -11.20 14.10 -14.05
N PRO A 120 -12.47 14.09 -14.54
CA PRO A 120 -13.62 13.60 -13.77
C PRO A 120 -13.44 12.22 -13.13
N ARG A 121 -12.89 11.25 -13.89
CA ARG A 121 -12.55 9.93 -13.34
C ARG A 121 -11.48 9.96 -12.24
N ALA A 122 -10.54 10.91 -12.29
CA ALA A 122 -9.56 11.07 -11.22
C ALA A 122 -10.21 11.65 -9.97
N ILE A 123 -11.17 12.58 -10.13
CA ILE A 123 -11.97 13.13 -9.02
C ILE A 123 -12.75 12.02 -8.32
N GLU A 124 -13.39 11.12 -9.08
CA GLU A 124 -14.08 9.94 -8.54
C GLU A 124 -13.11 9.01 -7.79
N ASN A 125 -11.98 8.65 -8.42
CA ASN A 125 -10.96 7.79 -7.79
C ASN A 125 -10.29 8.43 -6.56
N GLY A 126 -10.30 9.76 -6.46
CA GLY A 126 -9.72 10.53 -5.36
C GLY A 126 -10.68 10.80 -4.20
N TRP A 127 -11.87 10.19 -4.17
CA TRP A 127 -12.88 10.45 -3.13
C TRP A 127 -12.33 10.24 -1.71
N ALA A 128 -11.54 9.19 -1.48
CA ALA A 128 -11.00 8.87 -0.16
C ALA A 128 -9.96 9.90 0.29
N ALA A 129 -9.09 10.35 -0.62
CA ALA A 129 -8.12 11.41 -0.36
C ALA A 129 -8.82 12.75 -0.06
N ARG A 130 -9.89 13.07 -0.81
CA ARG A 130 -10.73 14.26 -0.57
C ARG A 130 -11.42 14.20 0.80
N ALA A 131 -11.97 13.04 1.16
CA ALA A 131 -12.61 12.84 2.46
C ALA A 131 -11.60 12.96 3.61
N ALA A 132 -10.42 12.37 3.47
CA ALA A 132 -9.33 12.48 4.44
C ALA A 132 -8.88 13.93 4.63
N LEU A 133 -8.73 14.70 3.55
CA LEU A 133 -8.39 16.11 3.60
C LEU A 133 -9.51 16.95 4.25
N ALA A 134 -10.78 16.69 3.91
CA ALA A 134 -11.91 17.38 4.51
C ALA A 134 -11.97 17.15 6.03
N ALA A 135 -11.70 15.93 6.49
CA ALA A 135 -11.63 15.59 7.91
C ALA A 135 -10.53 16.38 8.65
N LEU A 136 -9.34 16.53 8.05
CA LEU A 136 -8.26 17.37 8.61
C LEU A 136 -8.65 18.84 8.71
N GLU A 137 -9.37 19.35 7.71
CA GLU A 137 -9.81 20.74 7.65
C GLU A 137 -11.05 21.02 8.52
N GLY A 138 -11.56 20.02 9.24
CA GLY A 138 -12.77 20.13 10.06
C GLY A 138 -14.03 20.43 9.24
N ARG A 139 -14.03 20.06 7.95
CA ARG A 139 -15.18 20.23 7.06
C ARG A 139 -16.11 19.03 7.18
N GLU A 140 -17.41 19.32 7.15
CA GLU A 140 -18.44 18.28 7.06
C GLU A 140 -18.25 17.44 5.77
N PRO A 141 -18.41 16.11 5.85
CA PRO A 141 -18.38 15.27 4.67
C PRO A 141 -19.49 15.64 3.68
N GLU A 142 -19.17 15.52 2.39
CA GLU A 142 -20.16 15.60 1.32
C GLU A 142 -21.27 14.54 1.55
N GLU A 143 -22.52 14.91 1.28
CA GLU A 143 -23.70 14.06 1.57
C GLU A 143 -23.54 12.66 0.97
N GLU A 144 -23.06 12.57 -0.27
CA GLU A 144 -22.83 11.33 -1.00
C GLU A 144 -21.76 10.42 -0.38
N LEU A 145 -20.90 10.96 0.50
CA LEU A 145 -19.84 10.21 1.17
C LEU A 145 -20.24 9.70 2.55
N ARG A 146 -21.35 10.17 3.13
CA ARG A 146 -21.74 9.82 4.51
C ARG A 146 -21.90 8.33 4.73
N GLU A 147 -22.57 7.64 3.81
CA GLU A 147 -22.79 6.19 3.89
C GLU A 147 -21.45 5.44 3.92
N VAL A 148 -20.58 5.72 2.94
CA VAL A 148 -19.28 5.02 2.84
C VAL A 148 -18.37 5.36 4.02
N LEU A 149 -18.40 6.59 4.54
CA LEU A 149 -17.62 6.97 5.72
C LEU A 149 -18.13 6.30 7.00
N GLY A 150 -19.44 6.06 7.11
CA GLY A 150 -19.99 5.23 8.19
C GLY A 150 -19.50 3.78 8.13
N LEU A 151 -19.35 3.21 6.93
CA LEU A 151 -18.77 1.88 6.73
C LEU A 151 -17.25 1.87 7.02
N VAL A 152 -16.52 2.90 6.61
CA VAL A 152 -15.10 3.07 6.96
C VAL A 152 -14.92 3.09 8.47
N SER A 153 -15.79 3.79 9.21
CA SER A 153 -15.74 3.78 10.67
C SER A 153 -15.91 2.38 11.25
N GLN A 154 -16.88 1.61 10.76
CA GLN A 154 -17.08 0.23 11.20
C GLN A 154 -15.88 -0.67 10.90
N VAL A 155 -15.21 -0.49 9.76
CA VAL A 155 -13.97 -1.23 9.45
C VAL A 155 -12.84 -0.82 10.40
N ARG A 156 -12.75 0.47 10.78
CA ARG A 156 -11.75 0.90 11.78
C ARG A 156 -12.03 0.28 13.15
N ASP A 157 -13.29 0.31 13.60
CA ASP A 157 -13.71 -0.31 14.86
C ASP A 157 -13.39 -1.82 14.88
N LEU A 158 -13.53 -2.48 13.72
CA LEU A 158 -13.22 -3.88 13.56
C LEU A 158 -11.72 -4.19 13.63
N LEU A 159 -10.90 -3.30 13.07
CA LEU A 159 -9.44 -3.41 13.14
C LEU A 159 -8.86 -2.87 14.45
N ASP A 160 -9.69 -2.30 15.33
CA ASP A 160 -9.25 -1.81 16.62
C ASP A 160 -8.64 -2.93 17.46
N GLY A 161 -7.48 -2.66 18.06
CA GLY A 161 -6.71 -3.66 18.80
C GLY A 161 -6.00 -4.74 17.95
N VAL A 162 -6.16 -4.76 16.62
CA VAL A 162 -5.38 -5.66 15.76
C VAL A 162 -3.92 -5.18 15.72
N PRO A 163 -2.93 -6.02 16.07
CA PRO A 163 -1.53 -5.61 16.07
C PRO A 163 -1.04 -5.24 14.66
N ILE A 164 -0.70 -3.96 14.49
CA ILE A 164 -0.05 -3.46 13.27
C ILE A 164 1.44 -3.74 13.39
N ARG A 165 1.96 -4.58 12.50
CA ARG A 165 3.41 -4.85 12.42
C ARG A 165 4.09 -3.82 11.55
N ASP A 166 5.31 -3.45 11.92
CA ASP A 166 6.16 -2.63 11.07
C ASP A 166 6.42 -3.35 9.75
N MET A 167 6.13 -2.66 8.65
CA MET A 167 6.41 -3.12 7.29
C MET A 167 7.51 -2.23 6.73
N PRO A 168 8.80 -2.58 6.92
CA PRO A 168 9.90 -1.76 6.49
C PRO A 168 9.88 -1.60 4.96
N LEU A 169 10.39 -0.47 4.51
CA LEU A 169 10.44 -0.10 3.10
C LEU A 169 11.91 0.10 2.71
N ARG A 170 12.26 -0.28 1.48
CA ARG A 170 13.59 -0.03 0.91
C ARG A 170 13.71 1.43 0.52
N ASP A 171 14.78 2.05 0.99
CA ASP A 171 15.21 3.34 0.47
C ASP A 171 15.62 3.26 -1.00
N ALA A 172 15.25 4.29 -1.76
CA ALA A 172 15.67 4.55 -3.12
C ALA A 172 16.34 5.92 -3.20
N THR A 173 17.50 6.07 -2.57
CA THR A 173 18.27 7.33 -2.63
C THR A 173 19.17 7.38 -3.86
N ASP A 174 19.32 8.57 -4.45
CA ASP A 174 20.20 8.78 -5.61
C ASP A 174 21.68 8.46 -5.29
N ALA A 175 22.09 8.66 -4.03
CA ALA A 175 23.41 8.28 -3.54
C ALA A 175 23.66 6.76 -3.63
N GLN A 176 22.62 5.94 -3.48
CA GLN A 176 22.72 4.49 -3.64
C GLN A 176 22.74 4.08 -5.11
N ALA A 177 22.18 4.89 -6.02
CA ALA A 177 22.13 4.57 -7.45
C ALA A 177 23.53 4.43 -8.06
N ALA A 178 24.48 5.30 -7.69
CA ALA A 178 25.87 5.22 -8.16
C ALA A 178 26.56 3.93 -7.70
N HIS A 179 26.34 3.51 -6.44
CA HIS A 179 26.89 2.28 -5.91
C HIS A 179 26.33 1.04 -6.62
N VAL A 180 25.01 1.02 -6.86
CA VAL A 180 24.32 -0.07 -7.58
C VAL A 180 24.79 -0.17 -9.04
N VAL A 181 25.10 0.95 -9.69
CA VAL A 181 25.68 0.95 -11.04
C VAL A 181 27.07 0.27 -11.03
N ALA A 182 27.91 0.61 -10.07
CA ALA A 182 29.23 -0.02 -9.93
C ALA A 182 29.13 -1.53 -9.65
N GLU A 183 28.24 -1.96 -8.75
CA GLU A 183 27.97 -3.38 -8.49
C GLU A 183 27.49 -4.10 -9.76
N ARG A 184 26.59 -3.49 -10.53
CA ARG A 184 26.09 -4.07 -11.80
C ARG A 184 27.21 -4.23 -12.83
N GLU A 185 28.12 -3.27 -12.93
CA GLU A 185 29.29 -3.41 -13.81
C GLU A 185 30.24 -4.51 -13.35
N ALA A 186 30.47 -4.65 -12.03
CA ALA A 186 31.26 -5.75 -11.48
C ALA A 186 30.63 -7.11 -11.78
N ILE A 187 29.30 -7.25 -11.63
CA ILE A 187 28.55 -8.47 -11.96
C ILE A 187 28.67 -8.78 -13.47
N ARG A 188 28.53 -7.77 -14.34
CA ARG A 188 28.70 -7.93 -15.79
C ARG A 188 30.13 -8.34 -16.16
N ALA A 189 31.13 -7.76 -15.49
CA ALA A 189 32.52 -8.12 -15.70
C ALA A 189 32.79 -9.58 -15.29
N ALA A 190 32.29 -10.01 -14.13
CA ALA A 190 32.37 -11.40 -13.67
C ALA A 190 31.66 -12.37 -14.64
N TYR A 191 30.50 -11.98 -15.19
CA TYR A 191 29.81 -12.75 -16.21
C TYR A 191 30.66 -12.90 -17.49
N ARG A 192 31.28 -11.82 -17.96
CA ARG A 192 32.13 -11.84 -19.16
C ARG A 192 33.38 -12.71 -18.99
N SER A 193 33.96 -12.77 -17.79
CA SER A 193 35.20 -13.52 -17.54
C SER A 193 34.99 -14.97 -17.11
N GLY A 194 33.92 -15.27 -16.36
CA GLY A 194 33.69 -16.57 -15.72
C GLY A 194 32.28 -17.12 -15.87
N GLY A 195 31.43 -16.51 -16.70
CA GLY A 195 30.08 -16.98 -16.98
C GLY A 195 29.09 -16.79 -15.84
N LEU A 196 27.99 -17.54 -15.89
CA LEU A 196 26.84 -17.36 -14.98
C LEU A 196 27.20 -17.62 -13.52
N GLU A 197 27.98 -18.65 -13.22
CA GLU A 197 28.36 -19.00 -11.84
C GLU A 197 29.19 -17.88 -11.19
N ALA A 198 30.18 -17.33 -11.92
CA ALA A 198 30.97 -16.20 -11.44
C ALA A 198 30.10 -14.95 -11.21
N ALA A 199 29.13 -14.69 -12.09
CA ALA A 199 28.18 -13.59 -11.92
C ALA A 199 27.27 -13.79 -10.70
N GLN A 200 26.82 -15.01 -10.43
CA GLN A 200 26.02 -15.32 -9.24
C GLN A 200 26.82 -15.11 -7.95
N VAL A 201 28.08 -15.54 -7.91
CA VAL A 201 28.97 -15.29 -6.76
C VAL A 201 29.19 -13.79 -6.57
N ALA A 202 29.47 -13.05 -7.65
CA ALA A 202 29.66 -11.61 -7.59
C ALA A 202 28.40 -10.82 -7.20
N LYS A 203 27.21 -11.39 -7.46
CA LYS A 203 25.91 -10.78 -7.11
C LYS A 203 25.55 -10.95 -5.64
N ARG A 204 25.97 -12.04 -4.98
CA ARG A 204 25.54 -12.38 -3.62
C ARG A 204 25.88 -11.28 -2.61
N GLY A 205 24.88 -10.85 -1.84
CA GLY A 205 25.03 -9.86 -0.78
C GLY A 205 25.20 -8.42 -1.27
N THR A 206 25.08 -8.18 -2.59
CA THR A 206 25.13 -6.84 -3.16
C THR A 206 23.80 -6.11 -3.00
N ARG A 207 23.83 -4.77 -2.98
CA ARG A 207 22.59 -3.97 -2.99
C ARG A 207 21.81 -4.18 -4.28
N ALA A 208 22.50 -4.39 -5.40
CA ALA A 208 21.89 -4.75 -6.68
C ALA A 208 21.08 -6.05 -6.61
N GLU A 209 21.49 -7.02 -5.79
CA GLU A 209 20.69 -8.22 -5.52
C GLU A 209 19.45 -7.89 -4.70
N GLU A 210 19.61 -7.18 -3.58
CA GLU A 210 18.48 -6.80 -2.70
C GLU A 210 17.40 -6.01 -3.44
N LEU A 211 17.77 -5.06 -4.29
CA LEU A 211 16.83 -4.25 -5.06
C LEU A 211 16.15 -5.03 -6.20
N ALA A 212 16.73 -6.16 -6.63
CA ALA A 212 16.12 -7.03 -7.62
C ALA A 212 15.12 -8.03 -7.00
N MET A 213 15.10 -8.20 -5.67
CA MET A 213 14.16 -9.09 -4.98
C MET A 213 12.72 -8.54 -5.01
N THR A 214 11.75 -9.46 -5.00
CA THR A 214 10.37 -9.09 -4.68
C THR A 214 10.29 -8.50 -3.27
N TYR A 215 9.25 -7.71 -2.97
CA TYR A 215 9.09 -7.19 -1.60
C TYR A 215 9.00 -8.32 -0.55
N PRO A 216 8.20 -9.39 -0.74
CA PRO A 216 8.14 -10.49 0.23
C PRO A 216 9.48 -11.19 0.46
N ASP A 217 10.27 -11.40 -0.59
CA ASP A 217 11.59 -12.04 -0.45
C ASP A 217 12.58 -11.15 0.29
N TRP A 218 12.59 -9.85 -0.04
CA TRP A 218 13.42 -8.87 0.66
C TRP A 218 12.99 -8.70 2.12
N TYR A 219 11.69 -8.62 2.39
CA TYR A 219 11.14 -8.53 3.74
C TYR A 219 11.61 -9.74 4.57
N ARG A 220 11.46 -10.96 4.02
CA ARG A 220 11.93 -12.19 4.69
C ARG A 220 13.43 -12.16 4.96
N LEU A 221 14.23 -11.69 4.01
CA LEU A 221 15.67 -11.54 4.22
C LEU A 221 15.99 -10.57 5.38
N LYS A 222 15.24 -9.48 5.50
CA LYS A 222 15.50 -8.43 6.49
C LYS A 222 14.94 -8.71 7.89
N THR A 223 13.77 -9.33 7.97
CA THR A 223 13.09 -9.55 9.25
C THR A 223 13.15 -11.01 9.72
N GLY A 224 13.48 -11.94 8.83
CA GLY A 224 13.34 -13.38 9.08
C GLY A 224 11.90 -13.90 8.99
N GLU A 225 10.92 -13.03 8.71
CA GLU A 225 9.50 -13.38 8.71
C GLU A 225 8.96 -13.71 7.31
N VAL A 226 7.94 -14.57 7.24
CA VAL A 226 7.25 -14.91 5.99
C VAL A 226 5.90 -14.19 5.94
N LEU A 227 5.71 -13.33 4.94
CA LEU A 227 4.39 -12.80 4.61
C LEU A 227 3.55 -13.94 4.04
N ARG A 228 2.65 -14.51 4.84
CA ARG A 228 1.66 -15.48 4.36
C ARG A 228 0.58 -14.76 3.56
N GLY A 229 0.24 -15.30 2.38
CA GLY A 229 -0.87 -14.83 1.56
C GLY A 229 -2.17 -14.91 2.35
#